data_AF-A0A1C3IMU2-F1
#
_entry.id   AF-A0A1C3IMU2-F1
#
_cell.length_a   1.000
_cell.length_b   1.000
_cell.length_c   1.000
_cell.angle_alpha   90.00
_cell.angle_beta   90.00
_cell.angle_gamma   90.00
#
_symmetry.space_group_name_H-M   'P 1'
#
loop_
_entity.id
_entity.type
_entity.pdbx_description
1 polymer ?
#
loop_
_entity_poly.entity_id
_entity_poly.type
_entity_poly.pdbx_seq_one_letter_code
_entity_poly.pdbx_strand_id
1 'polypeptide(L)'
;MFRASKLILDLKQPITHIVSYCSYPKNAHVNWLDNKLINKKTNQHLAISMFIISLLGCGSGGGDSGSANAADLYPNISVSSASISMNSNTNCSGTSSSFRTTDFIVGSPNSISDAKLKEIARISQNAFNTDASRFNWNMVSEFDVDSSSPLEVCVLSSEGSNGAGDYYGFTIGPDSSGTALDELIKHEIKHTYQSRFVGEMGLGHSHVWYNEGVAVRLTTNDSYNASMLNTFNSQISWAPTQITADSVQDAVQILLTPAYYEYPAYNASVSYLLDQGVSVVDLWEVFKTINVIEQSCRADHQTAIDNGETVVAINDLYTSCTGYSDVYASGATTWNGQIISDTLQTPGVSSSQPGVSKFVAAFNYVMNSYGISYESIDSISEFQATVMSNM
;
A
#
# COMPACT_ATOMS: atom_id res chain seq x y z
N MET A 1 43.96 29.64 7.74
CA MET A 1 43.84 29.35 6.30
C MET A 1 42.82 28.24 6.14
N PHE A 2 41.74 28.53 5.39
CA PHE A 2 40.63 27.70 4.87
C PHE A 2 39.99 26.64 5.78
N ARG A 3 38.84 26.92 6.45
CA ARG A 3 37.42 27.02 6.01
C ARG A 3 36.78 25.67 5.67
N ALA A 4 35.97 25.20 6.63
CA ALA A 4 34.96 24.17 6.49
C ALA A 4 33.77 24.70 5.65
N SER A 5 33.31 23.90 4.69
CA SER A 5 32.09 24.16 3.92
C SER A 5 30.93 23.39 4.52
N LYS A 6 30.01 24.15 5.10
CA LYS A 6 28.69 23.76 5.57
C LYS A 6 27.78 23.72 4.34
N LEU A 7 27.32 22.55 3.91
CA LEU A 7 26.31 22.45 2.85
C LEU A 7 24.92 22.53 3.52
N ILE A 8 24.29 23.70 3.39
CA ILE A 8 22.87 23.93 3.67
C ILE A 8 22.16 23.71 2.34
N LEU A 9 21.35 22.66 2.23
CA LEU A 9 20.44 22.48 1.11
C LEU A 9 19.13 23.21 1.43
N ASP A 10 19.04 24.42 0.89
CA ASP A 10 17.85 25.28 0.92
C ASP A 10 17.14 25.08 -0.44
N LEU A 11 16.25 24.09 -0.52
CA LEU A 11 15.43 23.83 -1.72
C LEU A 11 14.10 24.57 -1.58
N LYS A 12 14.08 25.83 -2.04
CA LYS A 12 12.85 26.58 -2.36
C LYS A 12 12.62 26.55 -3.86
N GLN A 13 11.81 25.61 -4.35
CA GLN A 13 11.10 25.77 -5.63
C GLN A 13 9.68 25.17 -5.56
N PRO A 14 8.68 25.79 -6.20
CA PRO A 14 7.30 25.34 -6.14
C PRO A 14 7.08 24.17 -7.13
N ILE A 15 6.66 23.02 -6.61
CA ILE A 15 6.21 21.88 -7.41
C ILE A 15 4.74 22.11 -7.76
N THR A 16 4.45 22.38 -9.03
CA THR A 16 3.10 22.31 -9.60
C THR A 16 2.77 20.83 -9.87
N HIS A 17 1.80 20.31 -9.12
CA HIS A 17 1.30 18.94 -9.24
C HIS A 17 0.44 18.74 -10.49
N ILE A 18 0.74 17.71 -11.28
CA ILE A 18 -0.25 16.97 -12.07
C ILE A 18 -0.21 15.56 -11.52
N VAL A 19 -1.26 15.20 -10.78
CA VAL A 19 -1.44 13.93 -10.06
C VAL A 19 -2.02 12.89 -11.03
N SER A 20 -1.36 11.75 -11.15
CA SER A 20 -2.00 10.50 -11.57
C SER A 20 -2.14 9.63 -10.32
N TYR A 21 -3.34 9.13 -10.09
CA TYR A 21 -3.82 8.60 -8.81
C TYR A 21 -3.47 7.11 -8.66
N CYS A 22 -2.92 6.72 -7.51
CA CYS A 22 -3.39 5.51 -6.82
C CYS A 22 -4.79 5.87 -6.27
N SER A 23 -5.82 5.18 -6.75
CA SER A 23 -7.20 5.65 -6.60
C SER A 23 -7.73 5.44 -5.18
N TYR A 24 -7.83 6.52 -4.40
CA TYR A 24 -8.78 6.67 -3.29
C TYR A 24 -10.20 6.93 -3.85
N PRO A 25 -11.29 6.49 -3.18
CA PRO A 25 -12.63 6.97 -3.50
C PRO A 25 -12.68 8.49 -3.27
N LYS A 26 -13.04 9.23 -4.33
CA LYS A 26 -12.98 10.70 -4.46
C LYS A 26 -13.87 11.52 -3.52
N ASN A 27 -14.42 10.97 -2.43
CA ASN A 27 -15.51 11.62 -1.68
C ASN A 27 -15.27 11.92 -0.18
N ALA A 28 -14.04 11.90 0.34
CA ALA A 28 -13.80 12.20 1.77
C ALA A 28 -12.94 13.43 2.12
N HIS A 29 -12.35 14.15 1.16
CA HIS A 29 -11.47 15.29 1.48
C HIS A 29 -11.72 16.54 0.65
N VAL A 30 -12.82 17.24 0.94
CA VAL A 30 -12.91 18.69 0.71
C VAL A 30 -13.70 19.28 1.88
N ASN A 31 -12.99 19.73 2.92
CA ASN A 31 -13.38 20.84 3.82
C ASN A 31 -12.42 20.91 5.01
N TRP A 32 -11.16 21.32 4.79
CA TRP A 32 -10.39 21.85 5.94
C TRP A 32 -9.29 22.86 5.62
N LEU A 33 -9.08 23.29 4.37
CA LEU A 33 -8.09 24.34 4.09
C LEU A 33 -8.61 25.30 3.02
N ASP A 34 -9.53 26.18 3.41
CA ASP A 34 -9.79 27.41 2.67
C ASP A 34 -10.24 28.52 3.62
N ASN A 35 -9.27 29.25 4.16
CA ASN A 35 -9.41 30.69 4.42
C ASN A 35 -8.08 31.27 4.92
N LYS A 36 -7.23 31.70 3.97
CA LYS A 36 -6.46 32.95 3.98
C LYS A 36 -5.29 32.85 3.00
N LEU A 37 -5.44 33.44 1.81
CA LEU A 37 -4.53 34.45 1.23
C LEU A 37 -4.78 34.57 -0.28
N ILE A 38 -5.74 35.42 -0.63
CA ILE A 38 -5.84 36.03 -1.96
C ILE A 38 -4.98 37.29 -1.96
N ASN A 39 -3.91 37.30 -2.78
CA ASN A 39 -3.48 38.39 -3.68
C ASN A 39 -1.97 38.37 -3.97
N LYS A 40 -1.57 38.01 -5.20
CA LYS A 40 -0.99 38.94 -6.20
C LYS A 40 -0.57 38.22 -7.48
N LYS A 41 -1.03 38.81 -8.60
CA LYS A 41 -0.64 38.56 -10.01
C LYS A 41 0.88 38.57 -10.20
N THR A 42 1.41 37.80 -11.15
CA THR A 42 1.95 38.31 -12.44
C THR A 42 2.21 37.14 -13.42
N ASN A 43 1.81 37.32 -14.68
CA ASN A 43 2.11 36.45 -15.83
C ASN A 43 3.61 36.46 -16.17
N GLN A 44 4.16 35.32 -16.61
CA GLN A 44 5.13 35.27 -17.71
C GLN A 44 5.27 33.84 -18.27
N HIS A 45 5.20 33.77 -19.59
CA HIS A 45 5.32 32.57 -20.42
C HIS A 45 6.68 31.89 -20.25
N LEU A 46 6.70 30.57 -20.06
CA LEU A 46 7.87 29.74 -20.39
C LEU A 46 7.38 28.44 -21.04
N ALA A 47 7.82 28.21 -22.27
CA ALA A 47 7.60 26.98 -23.01
C ALA A 47 8.39 25.84 -22.33
N ILE A 48 7.69 24.78 -21.94
CA ILE A 48 8.29 23.58 -21.35
C ILE A 48 8.29 22.49 -22.42
N SER A 49 9.49 22.06 -22.80
CA SER A 49 9.72 20.85 -23.58
C SER A 49 9.17 19.64 -22.83
N MET A 50 8.17 18.97 -23.40
CA MET A 50 7.68 17.68 -22.91
C MET A 50 8.77 16.62 -23.11
N PHE A 51 9.38 16.19 -22.01
CA PHE A 51 9.96 14.85 -21.91
C PHE A 51 8.90 13.96 -21.27
N ILE A 52 8.33 13.06 -22.07
CA ILE A 52 7.47 11.99 -21.58
C ILE A 52 8.41 10.99 -20.92
N ILE A 53 8.51 11.06 -19.60
CA ILE A 53 9.07 9.99 -18.77
C ILE A 53 7.86 9.19 -18.32
N SER A 54 7.67 8.04 -18.95
CA SER A 54 6.74 7.00 -18.51
C SER A 54 7.06 6.62 -17.07
N LEU A 55 6.18 7.02 -16.15
CA LEU A 55 6.16 6.59 -14.76
C LEU A 55 5.89 5.09 -14.74
N LEU A 56 6.90 4.34 -14.31
CA LEU A 56 6.90 2.89 -14.18
C LEU A 56 6.26 2.57 -12.83
N GLY A 57 5.02 2.10 -12.86
CA GLY A 57 4.39 1.49 -11.70
C GLY A 57 4.96 0.09 -11.42
N CYS A 58 4.42 -0.51 -10.36
CA CYS A 58 4.80 -1.82 -9.84
C CYS A 58 4.63 -2.92 -10.92
N GLY A 59 5.74 -3.32 -11.54
CA GLY A 59 5.75 -4.35 -12.58
C GLY A 59 7.06 -4.42 -13.36
N SER A 60 8.13 -4.93 -12.75
CA SER A 60 9.34 -5.29 -13.50
C SER A 60 9.30 -6.72 -14.00
N GLY A 61 8.48 -6.93 -15.03
CA GLY A 61 8.61 -8.00 -16.00
C GLY A 61 8.92 -7.40 -17.37
N GLY A 62 10.19 -7.34 -17.76
CA GLY A 62 10.59 -6.90 -19.10
C GLY A 62 10.32 -7.98 -20.14
N GLY A 63 9.48 -7.70 -21.14
CA GLY A 63 9.36 -8.57 -22.32
C GLY A 63 8.12 -8.36 -23.19
N ASP A 64 8.33 -7.61 -24.27
CA ASP A 64 7.63 -7.64 -25.56
C ASP A 64 6.30 -6.87 -25.73
N SER A 65 6.40 -5.76 -26.48
CA SER A 65 5.28 -5.01 -27.05
C SER A 65 4.70 -5.77 -28.24
N GLY A 66 3.93 -6.81 -27.95
CA GLY A 66 3.07 -7.50 -28.91
C GLY A 66 1.69 -7.59 -28.29
N SER A 67 0.63 -7.35 -29.08
CA SER A 67 -0.74 -7.70 -28.70
C SER A 67 -0.78 -9.16 -28.27
N ALA A 68 -0.64 -9.42 -26.98
CA ALA A 68 -0.46 -10.75 -26.45
C ALA A 68 -1.82 -11.45 -26.49
N ASN A 69 -1.90 -12.51 -27.29
CA ASN A 69 -3.02 -13.44 -27.19
C ASN A 69 -3.12 -13.90 -25.73
N ALA A 70 -4.28 -13.68 -25.10
CA ALA A 70 -4.53 -14.12 -23.72
C ALA A 70 -4.10 -15.59 -23.56
N ALA A 71 -3.21 -15.86 -22.62
CA ALA A 71 -2.84 -17.23 -22.30
C ALA A 71 -3.99 -17.83 -21.50
N ASP A 72 -4.50 -19.01 -21.88
CA ASP A 72 -5.59 -19.66 -21.15
C ASP A 72 -5.04 -20.34 -19.89
N LEU A 73 -4.53 -19.55 -18.95
CA LEU A 73 -4.07 -20.02 -17.65
C LEU A 73 -5.28 -20.47 -16.80
N TYR A 74 -5.12 -21.59 -16.12
CA TYR A 74 -6.13 -22.20 -15.25
C TYR A 74 -7.50 -22.43 -15.92
N PRO A 75 -7.56 -23.08 -17.10
CA PRO A 75 -8.77 -23.19 -17.91
C PRO A 75 -9.90 -23.98 -17.22
N ASN A 76 -9.57 -24.74 -16.17
CA ASN A 76 -10.50 -25.48 -15.33
C ASN A 76 -11.32 -24.59 -14.38
N ILE A 77 -10.93 -23.32 -14.18
CA ILE A 77 -11.72 -22.37 -13.40
C ILE A 77 -12.88 -21.88 -14.26
N SER A 78 -14.09 -22.12 -13.74
CA SER A 78 -15.33 -21.75 -14.42
C SER A 78 -15.53 -20.23 -14.37
N VAL A 79 -15.78 -19.65 -15.54
CA VAL A 79 -16.10 -18.23 -15.71
C VAL A 79 -17.41 -18.09 -16.47
N SER A 80 -18.35 -17.34 -15.92
CA SER A 80 -19.62 -17.02 -16.56
C SER A 80 -19.76 -15.52 -16.79
N SER A 81 -20.55 -15.11 -17.78
CA SER A 81 -20.98 -13.72 -17.87
C SER A 81 -21.75 -13.32 -16.61
N ALA A 82 -21.49 -12.14 -16.09
CA ALA A 82 -22.18 -11.59 -14.94
C ALA A 82 -23.20 -10.54 -15.39
N SER A 83 -24.37 -10.54 -14.75
CA SER A 83 -25.42 -9.53 -14.94
C SER A 83 -25.53 -8.58 -13.75
N ILE A 84 -24.57 -8.64 -12.83
CA ILE A 84 -24.56 -7.86 -11.59
C ILE A 84 -23.82 -6.55 -11.85
N SER A 85 -24.40 -5.45 -11.38
CA SER A 85 -23.70 -4.16 -11.34
C SER A 85 -22.58 -4.24 -10.33
N MET A 86 -21.37 -3.90 -10.75
CA MET A 86 -20.25 -3.69 -9.84
C MET A 86 -20.55 -2.48 -8.93
N ASN A 87 -19.91 -2.45 -7.77
CA ASN A 87 -20.10 -1.45 -6.74
C ASN A 87 -19.84 -0.06 -7.31
N SER A 88 -20.75 0.88 -7.08
CA SER A 88 -20.64 2.25 -7.58
C SER A 88 -19.47 3.02 -6.97
N ASN A 89 -18.93 2.54 -5.84
CA ASN A 89 -17.81 3.15 -5.14
C ASN A 89 -16.45 2.64 -5.62
N THR A 90 -16.40 1.66 -6.53
CA THR A 90 -15.15 1.12 -7.07
C THR A 90 -14.81 1.71 -8.43
N ASN A 91 -13.57 1.49 -8.88
CA ASN A 91 -13.10 1.90 -10.20
C ASN A 91 -13.80 1.16 -11.36
N CYS A 92 -14.66 0.19 -11.05
CA CYS A 92 -15.43 -0.60 -12.00
C CYS A 92 -16.80 0.00 -12.33
N SER A 93 -17.16 1.14 -11.73
CA SER A 93 -18.46 1.77 -11.97
C SER A 93 -18.70 2.00 -13.47
N GLY A 94 -19.91 1.67 -13.95
CA GLY A 94 -20.28 1.85 -15.35
C GLY A 94 -19.72 0.79 -16.33
N THR A 95 -19.22 -0.34 -15.82
CA THR A 95 -18.80 -1.47 -16.65
C THR A 95 -19.92 -2.00 -17.55
N SER A 96 -19.60 -2.27 -18.82
CA SER A 96 -20.54 -2.78 -19.82
C SER A 96 -20.49 -4.30 -20.03
N SER A 97 -19.37 -4.94 -19.69
CA SER A 97 -19.20 -6.39 -19.67
C SER A 97 -18.47 -6.83 -18.41
N SER A 98 -19.04 -7.81 -17.72
CA SER A 98 -18.42 -8.39 -16.53
C SER A 98 -18.47 -9.91 -16.57
N PHE A 99 -17.43 -10.51 -15.99
CA PHE A 99 -17.25 -11.94 -15.88
C PHE A 99 -17.11 -12.31 -14.42
N ARG A 100 -17.63 -13.48 -14.06
CA ARG A 100 -17.74 -13.91 -12.68
C ARG A 100 -17.18 -15.31 -12.48
N THR A 101 -16.47 -15.48 -11.38
CA THR A 101 -16.12 -16.76 -10.76
C THR A 101 -16.88 -16.91 -9.44
N THR A 102 -16.49 -17.84 -8.57
CA THR A 102 -17.11 -17.99 -7.25
C THR A 102 -16.96 -16.71 -6.43
N ASP A 103 -15.72 -16.22 -6.32
CA ASP A 103 -15.34 -15.19 -5.34
C ASP A 103 -15.00 -13.84 -5.98
N PHE A 104 -15.02 -13.74 -7.33
CA PHE A 104 -14.73 -12.49 -8.04
C PHE A 104 -15.79 -12.10 -9.06
N ILE A 105 -15.96 -10.79 -9.23
CA ILE A 105 -16.50 -10.16 -10.43
C ILE A 105 -15.40 -9.32 -11.07
N VAL A 106 -15.12 -9.57 -12.34
CA VAL A 106 -14.11 -8.85 -13.12
C VAL A 106 -14.80 -8.04 -14.20
N GLY A 107 -14.46 -6.76 -14.30
CA GLY A 107 -15.09 -5.84 -15.23
C GLY A 107 -14.15 -4.76 -15.72
N SER A 108 -14.60 -4.01 -16.73
CA SER A 108 -13.88 -2.84 -17.21
C SER A 108 -14.85 -1.74 -17.66
N PRO A 109 -14.59 -0.47 -17.29
CA PRO A 109 -15.22 0.68 -17.94
C PRO A 109 -14.61 0.97 -19.32
N ASN A 110 -13.48 0.35 -19.67
CA ASN A 110 -12.80 0.49 -20.95
C ASN A 110 -13.16 -0.67 -21.91
N SER A 111 -12.86 -0.50 -23.21
CA SER A 111 -13.05 -1.55 -24.21
C SER A 111 -11.96 -2.61 -24.12
N ILE A 112 -12.10 -3.54 -23.17
CA ILE A 112 -11.21 -4.70 -22.99
C ILE A 112 -11.86 -5.95 -23.58
N SER A 113 -11.07 -6.85 -24.17
CA SER A 113 -11.61 -8.07 -24.78
C SER A 113 -12.13 -9.06 -23.71
N ASP A 114 -13.22 -9.74 -24.01
CA ASP A 114 -13.77 -10.80 -23.16
C ASP A 114 -12.75 -11.88 -22.81
N ALA A 115 -11.87 -12.24 -23.75
CA ALA A 115 -10.81 -13.21 -23.52
C ALA A 115 -9.85 -12.74 -22.42
N LYS A 116 -9.50 -11.45 -22.42
CA LYS A 116 -8.63 -10.86 -21.39
C LYS A 116 -9.32 -10.80 -20.03
N LEU A 117 -10.58 -10.38 -19.99
CA LEU A 117 -11.34 -10.34 -18.73
C LEU A 117 -11.51 -11.75 -18.13
N LYS A 118 -11.72 -12.78 -18.97
CA LYS A 118 -11.77 -14.18 -18.53
C LYS A 118 -10.43 -14.71 -18.05
N GLU A 119 -9.32 -14.36 -18.70
CA GLU A 119 -7.96 -14.70 -18.22
C GLU A 119 -7.74 -14.14 -16.82
N ILE A 120 -8.00 -12.84 -16.61
CA ILE A 120 -7.89 -12.17 -15.31
C ILE A 120 -8.78 -12.85 -14.27
N ALA A 121 -10.05 -13.10 -14.58
CA ALA A 121 -10.98 -13.76 -13.65
C ALA A 121 -10.47 -15.13 -13.17
N ARG A 122 -9.89 -15.94 -14.05
CA ARG A 122 -9.33 -17.25 -13.68
C ARG A 122 -8.10 -17.12 -12.80
N ILE A 123 -7.19 -16.23 -13.17
CA ILE A 123 -5.95 -16.01 -12.41
C ILE A 123 -6.29 -15.48 -11.01
N SER A 124 -7.19 -14.51 -10.88
CA SER A 124 -7.64 -13.97 -9.58
C SER A 124 -8.22 -15.06 -8.69
N GLN A 125 -9.14 -15.88 -9.23
CA GLN A 125 -9.72 -16.99 -8.48
C GLN A 125 -8.67 -18.04 -8.10
N ASN A 126 -7.71 -18.34 -8.97
CA ASN A 126 -6.63 -19.28 -8.66
C ASN A 126 -5.73 -18.77 -7.53
N ALA A 127 -5.31 -17.49 -7.60
CA ALA A 127 -4.51 -16.84 -6.58
C ALA A 127 -5.23 -16.88 -5.22
N PHE A 128 -6.51 -16.50 -5.21
CA PHE A 128 -7.35 -16.54 -4.01
C PHE A 128 -7.48 -17.93 -3.40
N ASN A 129 -7.76 -18.95 -4.21
CA ASN A 129 -7.85 -20.33 -3.73
C ASN A 129 -6.52 -20.85 -3.17
N THR A 130 -5.42 -20.49 -3.83
CA THR A 130 -4.07 -20.87 -3.41
C THR A 130 -3.73 -20.24 -2.07
N ASP A 131 -3.99 -18.94 -1.91
CA ASP A 131 -3.70 -18.20 -0.68
C ASP A 131 -4.60 -18.65 0.48
N ALA A 132 -5.91 -18.84 0.23
CA ALA A 132 -6.84 -19.38 1.23
C ALA A 132 -6.35 -20.73 1.79
N SER A 133 -5.90 -21.63 0.92
CA SER A 133 -5.32 -22.91 1.35
C SER A 133 -3.96 -22.74 2.03
N ARG A 134 -3.08 -21.88 1.50
CA ARG A 134 -1.71 -21.69 1.99
C ARG A 134 -1.68 -21.08 3.39
N PHE A 135 -2.55 -20.10 3.64
CA PHE A 135 -2.64 -19.39 4.91
C PHE A 135 -3.70 -19.98 5.85
N ASN A 136 -4.39 -21.04 5.42
CA ASN A 136 -5.46 -21.70 6.16
C ASN A 136 -6.56 -20.72 6.58
N TRP A 137 -6.95 -19.83 5.66
CA TRP A 137 -7.98 -18.83 5.88
C TRP A 137 -9.35 -19.35 5.49
N ASN A 138 -10.35 -19.01 6.31
CA ASN A 138 -11.74 -19.06 5.91
C ASN A 138 -12.12 -17.68 5.37
N MET A 139 -12.21 -17.56 4.05
CA MET A 139 -12.38 -16.26 3.40
C MET A 139 -13.70 -15.57 3.74
N VAL A 140 -14.74 -16.35 4.06
CA VAL A 140 -16.02 -15.79 4.53
C VAL A 140 -15.84 -15.12 5.88
N SER A 141 -15.24 -15.81 6.85
CA SER A 141 -15.09 -15.25 8.21
C SER A 141 -13.96 -14.24 8.34
N GLU A 142 -12.89 -14.37 7.55
CA GLU A 142 -11.72 -13.47 7.62
C GLU A 142 -11.91 -12.22 6.75
N PHE A 143 -12.60 -12.32 5.60
CA PHE A 143 -12.68 -11.23 4.62
C PHE A 143 -14.10 -10.85 4.20
N ASP A 144 -15.13 -11.55 4.67
CA ASP A 144 -16.52 -11.40 4.21
C ASP A 144 -16.66 -11.57 2.69
N VAL A 145 -15.93 -12.56 2.15
CA VAL A 145 -15.96 -12.89 0.71
C VAL A 145 -16.69 -14.19 0.49
N ASP A 146 -17.77 -14.12 -0.27
CA ASP A 146 -18.53 -15.27 -0.73
C ASP A 146 -19.23 -15.01 -2.08
N SER A 147 -20.04 -15.98 -2.53
CA SER A 147 -20.79 -15.85 -3.78
C SER A 147 -21.85 -14.74 -3.79
N SER A 148 -22.23 -14.19 -2.64
CA SER A 148 -23.13 -13.04 -2.53
C SER A 148 -22.36 -11.71 -2.42
N SER A 149 -21.16 -11.75 -1.84
CA SER A 149 -20.25 -10.62 -1.66
C SER A 149 -18.87 -10.91 -2.30
N PRO A 150 -18.78 -10.96 -3.65
CA PRO A 150 -17.50 -11.22 -4.32
C PRO A 150 -16.59 -9.99 -4.25
N LEU A 151 -15.28 -10.23 -4.37
CA LEU A 151 -14.29 -9.19 -4.61
C LEU A 151 -14.39 -8.67 -6.06
N GLU A 152 -14.01 -7.41 -6.26
CA GLU A 152 -14.08 -6.75 -7.56
C GLU A 152 -12.70 -6.57 -8.20
N VAL A 153 -12.54 -6.98 -9.46
CA VAL A 153 -11.34 -6.69 -10.24
C VAL A 153 -11.66 -5.73 -11.36
N CYS A 154 -11.05 -4.54 -11.31
CA CYS A 154 -11.26 -3.48 -12.28
C CYS A 154 -10.11 -3.41 -13.27
N VAL A 155 -10.38 -3.79 -14.52
CA VAL A 155 -9.38 -3.71 -15.58
C VAL A 155 -9.41 -2.32 -16.16
N LEU A 156 -8.33 -1.55 -15.95
CA LEU A 156 -8.23 -0.15 -16.33
C LEU A 156 -7.08 0.05 -17.31
N SER A 157 -7.36 0.63 -18.49
CA SER A 157 -6.30 0.90 -19.47
C SER A 157 -5.23 1.88 -18.95
N SER A 158 -5.57 2.73 -17.98
CA SER A 158 -4.63 3.68 -17.37
C SER A 158 -3.54 3.02 -16.53
N GLU A 159 -3.76 1.80 -16.06
CA GLU A 159 -2.79 1.08 -15.22
C GLU A 159 -1.68 0.42 -16.06
N GLY A 160 -1.88 0.23 -17.36
CA GLY A 160 -0.88 -0.35 -18.26
C GLY A 160 -0.47 -1.77 -17.85
N SER A 161 0.73 -1.92 -17.29
CA SER A 161 1.26 -3.19 -16.75
C SER A 161 1.25 -3.27 -15.21
N ASN A 162 0.58 -2.34 -14.54
CA ASN A 162 0.55 -2.22 -13.07
C ASN A 162 -0.82 -2.61 -12.49
N GLY A 163 -0.95 -2.54 -11.17
CA GLY A 163 -2.22 -2.62 -10.47
C GLY A 163 -2.19 -1.88 -9.15
N ALA A 164 -3.32 -1.93 -8.44
CA ALA A 164 -3.43 -1.44 -7.07
C ALA A 164 -4.55 -2.20 -6.33
N GLY A 165 -4.26 -2.75 -5.15
CA GLY A 165 -5.27 -3.35 -4.28
C GLY A 165 -5.90 -2.38 -3.29
N ASP A 166 -7.19 -2.57 -3.02
CA ASP A 166 -7.97 -1.82 -2.03
C ASP A 166 -8.89 -2.75 -1.22
N TYR A 167 -9.77 -2.18 -0.38
CA TYR A 167 -10.69 -2.97 0.42
C TYR A 167 -11.69 -3.80 -0.41
N TYR A 168 -12.17 -3.31 -1.54
CA TYR A 168 -13.20 -3.98 -2.34
C TYR A 168 -12.65 -5.02 -3.30
N GLY A 169 -11.37 -4.90 -3.64
CA GLY A 169 -10.66 -5.82 -4.52
C GLY A 169 -9.39 -5.17 -5.05
N PHE A 170 -9.20 -5.14 -6.37
CA PHE A 170 -8.01 -4.52 -6.95
C PHE A 170 -8.24 -4.05 -8.38
N THR A 171 -7.44 -3.07 -8.81
CA THR A 171 -7.33 -2.66 -10.21
C THR A 171 -6.15 -3.38 -10.87
N ILE A 172 -6.25 -3.59 -12.18
CA ILE A 172 -5.20 -4.22 -12.97
C ILE A 172 -5.14 -3.61 -14.36
N GLY A 173 -3.93 -3.42 -14.87
CA GLY A 173 -3.67 -3.00 -16.23
C GLY A 173 -3.78 -4.16 -17.23
N PRO A 174 -4.22 -3.90 -18.47
CA PRO A 174 -4.43 -4.96 -19.46
C PRO A 174 -3.17 -5.42 -20.20
N ASP A 175 -2.02 -4.74 -20.03
CA ASP A 175 -0.84 -4.96 -20.87
C ASP A 175 -0.06 -6.23 -20.49
N SER A 176 -0.11 -6.64 -19.21
CA SER A 176 0.52 -7.87 -18.72
C SER A 176 -0.27 -9.11 -19.14
N SER A 177 0.38 -10.23 -19.48
CA SER A 177 -0.28 -11.50 -19.84
C SER A 177 0.49 -12.72 -19.33
N GLY A 178 -0.15 -13.90 -19.31
CA GLY A 178 0.51 -15.13 -18.89
C GLY A 178 1.10 -15.04 -17.48
N THR A 179 2.34 -15.51 -17.29
CA THR A 179 3.01 -15.52 -15.97
C THR A 179 3.17 -14.13 -15.37
N ALA A 180 3.44 -13.09 -16.18
CA ALA A 180 3.59 -11.73 -15.67
C ALA A 180 2.26 -11.19 -15.10
N LEU A 181 1.13 -11.54 -15.73
CA LEU A 181 -0.19 -11.24 -15.19
C LEU A 181 -0.50 -12.06 -13.93
N ASP A 182 -0.10 -13.34 -13.92
CA ASP A 182 -0.25 -14.22 -12.75
C ASP A 182 0.50 -13.69 -11.53
N GLU A 183 1.73 -13.23 -11.71
CA GLU A 183 2.52 -12.59 -10.65
C GLU A 183 1.91 -11.25 -10.21
N LEU A 184 1.49 -10.40 -11.14
CA LEU A 184 0.88 -9.12 -10.81
C LEU A 184 -0.43 -9.30 -10.03
N ILE A 185 -1.34 -10.18 -10.47
CA ILE A 185 -2.57 -10.46 -9.74
C ILE A 185 -2.28 -11.06 -8.37
N LYS A 186 -1.29 -11.97 -8.29
CA LYS A 186 -0.83 -12.49 -7.00
C LYS A 186 -0.29 -11.36 -6.13
N HIS A 187 0.40 -10.35 -6.63
CA HIS A 187 0.85 -9.21 -5.83
C HIS A 187 -0.33 -8.36 -5.34
N GLU A 188 -1.18 -7.90 -6.25
CA GLU A 188 -2.26 -6.95 -5.93
C GLU A 188 -3.31 -7.51 -4.97
N ILE A 189 -3.62 -8.79 -5.06
CA ILE A 189 -4.57 -9.42 -4.13
C ILE A 189 -4.06 -9.40 -2.69
N LYS A 190 -2.74 -9.33 -2.44
CA LYS A 190 -2.22 -9.17 -1.07
C LYS A 190 -2.56 -7.79 -0.53
N HIS A 191 -2.50 -6.75 -1.33
CA HIS A 191 -2.94 -5.41 -0.91
C HIS A 191 -4.43 -5.37 -0.60
N THR A 192 -5.25 -6.18 -1.28
CA THR A 192 -6.65 -6.40 -0.89
C THR A 192 -6.77 -7.03 0.49
N TYR A 193 -6.02 -8.10 0.76
CA TYR A 193 -6.02 -8.75 2.09
C TYR A 193 -5.54 -7.81 3.19
N GLN A 194 -4.45 -7.07 2.94
CA GLN A 194 -3.92 -6.09 3.87
C GLN A 194 -4.97 -5.01 4.18
N SER A 195 -5.64 -4.46 3.14
CA SER A 195 -6.72 -3.48 3.31
C SER A 195 -7.89 -4.05 4.09
N ARG A 196 -8.29 -5.31 3.85
CA ARG A 196 -9.36 -5.96 4.61
C ARG A 196 -9.01 -6.17 6.08
N PHE A 197 -7.75 -6.45 6.40
CA PHE A 197 -7.31 -6.59 7.79
C PHE A 197 -7.20 -5.24 8.52
N VAL A 198 -6.77 -4.19 7.83
CA VAL A 198 -6.57 -2.85 8.41
C VAL A 198 -7.89 -2.05 8.50
N GLY A 199 -8.73 -2.13 7.48
CA GLY A 199 -9.99 -1.39 7.36
C GLY A 199 -10.18 -0.71 5.99
N GLU A 200 -11.38 -0.17 5.73
CA GLU A 200 -11.76 0.37 4.41
C GLU A 200 -10.90 1.56 3.92
N MET A 201 -10.32 2.32 4.85
CA MET A 201 -9.36 3.39 4.52
C MET A 201 -7.98 2.85 4.08
N GLY A 202 -7.84 1.54 4.04
CA GLY A 202 -6.77 0.83 3.34
C GLY A 202 -5.42 0.89 4.04
N LEU A 203 -4.39 0.82 3.20
CA LEU A 203 -2.98 0.71 3.57
C LEU A 203 -2.33 1.97 4.15
N GLY A 204 -3.06 3.09 4.23
CA GLY A 204 -2.54 4.37 4.72
C GLY A 204 -2.14 4.37 6.21
N HIS A 205 -2.46 3.30 6.94
CA HIS A 205 -2.08 3.13 8.35
C HIS A 205 -0.87 2.21 8.54
N SER A 206 -0.36 1.61 7.47
CA SER A 206 0.85 0.79 7.47
C SER A 206 1.94 1.42 6.61
N HIS A 207 3.21 1.13 6.92
CA HIS A 207 4.31 1.70 6.16
C HIS A 207 4.42 1.02 4.79
N VAL A 208 4.67 1.81 3.74
CA VAL A 208 4.78 1.34 2.34
C VAL A 208 5.74 0.17 2.20
N TRP A 209 6.94 0.25 2.79
CA TRP A 209 7.92 -0.84 2.68
C TRP A 209 7.38 -2.18 3.17
N TYR A 210 6.52 -2.18 4.19
CA TYR A 210 5.97 -3.39 4.77
C TYR A 210 4.83 -3.93 3.91
N ASN A 211 3.98 -3.04 3.41
CA ASN A 211 2.89 -3.39 2.49
C ASN A 211 3.43 -4.06 1.24
N GLU A 212 4.34 -3.37 0.55
CA GLU A 212 4.98 -3.85 -0.67
C GLU A 212 5.88 -5.06 -0.39
N GLY A 213 6.67 -5.02 0.69
CA GLY A 213 7.56 -6.12 1.04
C GLY A 213 6.82 -7.42 1.31
N VAL A 214 5.69 -7.37 2.02
CA VAL A 214 4.85 -8.55 2.29
C VAL A 214 4.18 -9.02 0.99
N ALA A 215 3.64 -8.12 0.17
CA ALA A 215 3.02 -8.46 -1.11
C ALA A 215 4.01 -9.17 -2.05
N VAL A 216 5.22 -8.62 -2.21
CA VAL A 216 6.29 -9.22 -3.02
C VAL A 216 6.72 -10.57 -2.43
N ARG A 217 7.10 -10.61 -1.15
CA ARG A 217 7.67 -11.82 -0.52
C ARG A 217 6.71 -13.01 -0.54
N LEU A 218 5.41 -12.74 -0.43
CA LEU A 218 4.40 -13.79 -0.44
C LEU A 218 3.94 -14.15 -1.86
N THR A 219 4.23 -13.32 -2.85
CA THR A 219 3.99 -13.58 -4.28
C THR A 219 5.13 -14.37 -4.91
N THR A 220 6.35 -13.86 -4.81
CA THR A 220 7.55 -14.52 -5.33
C THR A 220 8.35 -15.10 -4.16
N ASN A 221 8.80 -16.35 -4.29
CA ASN A 221 9.79 -16.93 -3.36
C ASN A 221 11.21 -16.51 -3.76
N ASP A 222 11.35 -15.40 -4.49
CA ASP A 222 12.62 -14.99 -5.03
C ASP A 222 13.55 -14.60 -3.89
N SER A 223 14.69 -15.30 -3.85
CA SER A 223 15.81 -14.94 -2.98
C SER A 223 16.27 -13.54 -3.33
N TYR A 224 16.24 -12.63 -2.36
CA TYR A 224 16.77 -11.29 -2.54
C TYR A 224 18.30 -11.32 -2.73
N ASN A 225 18.82 -10.44 -3.59
CA ASN A 225 20.24 -10.37 -3.90
C ASN A 225 20.90 -9.21 -3.12
N ALA A 226 21.99 -9.49 -2.38
CA ALA A 226 22.76 -8.50 -1.64
C ALA A 226 23.20 -7.31 -2.53
N SER A 227 23.44 -7.54 -3.82
CA SER A 227 23.78 -6.48 -4.79
C SER A 227 22.65 -5.47 -4.99
N MET A 228 21.38 -5.88 -4.94
CA MET A 228 20.23 -4.98 -5.12
C MET A 228 20.03 -4.13 -3.87
N LEU A 229 20.12 -4.73 -2.68
CA LEU A 229 20.06 -4.00 -1.42
C LEU A 229 21.23 -3.01 -1.26
N ASN A 230 22.44 -3.40 -1.66
CA ASN A 230 23.60 -2.49 -1.72
C ASN A 230 23.37 -1.32 -2.68
N THR A 231 22.70 -1.57 -3.79
CA THR A 231 22.37 -0.51 -4.75
C THR A 231 21.34 0.45 -4.16
N PHE A 232 20.29 -0.06 -3.52
CA PHE A 232 19.31 0.75 -2.80
C PHE A 232 19.99 1.67 -1.79
N ASN A 233 20.77 1.09 -0.88
CA ASN A 233 21.45 1.84 0.18
C ASN A 233 22.41 2.90 -0.35
N SER A 234 23.15 2.58 -1.42
CA SER A 234 24.15 3.52 -1.96
C SER A 234 23.54 4.69 -2.73
N GLN A 235 22.35 4.54 -3.31
CA GLN A 235 21.69 5.58 -4.09
C GLN A 235 20.69 6.41 -3.26
N ILE A 236 19.93 5.76 -2.36
CA ILE A 236 18.87 6.41 -1.57
C ILE A 236 19.41 7.02 -0.27
N SER A 237 20.48 6.44 0.30
CA SER A 237 21.01 6.83 1.62
C SER A 237 20.01 6.70 2.78
N TRP A 238 18.95 5.89 2.61
CA TRP A 238 17.98 5.48 3.63
C TRP A 238 17.88 3.96 3.69
N ALA A 239 17.42 3.41 4.80
CA ALA A 239 17.06 2.00 4.89
C ALA A 239 15.75 1.76 4.12
N PRO A 240 15.47 0.54 3.61
CA PRO A 240 14.19 0.28 2.94
C PRO A 240 12.99 0.48 3.87
N THR A 241 13.16 0.19 5.17
CA THR A 241 12.15 0.39 6.22
C THR A 241 11.76 1.85 6.45
N GLN A 242 12.59 2.78 5.99
CA GLN A 242 12.37 4.22 6.12
C GLN A 242 11.34 4.77 5.12
N ILE A 243 10.84 3.93 4.21
CA ILE A 243 9.84 4.32 3.23
C ILE A 243 8.45 4.10 3.82
N THR A 244 7.90 5.17 4.42
CA THR A 244 6.69 5.08 5.25
C THR A 244 5.41 5.52 4.54
N ALA A 245 5.49 6.34 3.49
CA ALA A 245 4.34 6.83 2.73
C ALA A 245 4.66 6.95 1.23
N ASP A 246 3.65 6.92 0.37
CA ASP A 246 3.79 6.89 -1.09
C ASP A 246 4.63 8.05 -1.63
N SER A 247 4.46 9.27 -1.10
CA SER A 247 5.27 10.42 -1.51
C SER A 247 6.78 10.23 -1.28
N VAL A 248 7.16 9.40 -0.30
CA VAL A 248 8.56 9.02 -0.05
C VAL A 248 8.99 7.95 -1.04
N GLN A 249 8.11 6.99 -1.35
CA GLN A 249 8.34 5.97 -2.37
C GLN A 249 8.56 6.58 -3.76
N ASP A 250 7.74 7.55 -4.17
CA ASP A 250 7.90 8.28 -5.43
C ASP A 250 9.30 8.91 -5.53
N ALA A 251 9.76 9.53 -4.44
CA ALA A 251 11.10 10.10 -4.38
C ALA A 251 12.19 9.03 -4.50
N VAL A 252 12.00 7.86 -3.87
CA VAL A 252 12.90 6.72 -4.02
C VAL A 252 12.94 6.22 -5.45
N GLN A 253 11.80 5.99 -6.09
CA GLN A 253 11.74 5.52 -7.48
C GLN A 253 12.44 6.47 -8.46
N ILE A 254 12.37 7.78 -8.21
CA ILE A 254 13.08 8.78 -9.02
C ILE A 254 14.60 8.69 -8.84
N LEU A 255 15.07 8.46 -7.62
CA LEU A 255 16.49 8.43 -7.28
C LEU A 255 17.14 7.08 -7.62
N LEU A 256 16.38 5.99 -7.50
CA LEU A 256 16.86 4.63 -7.70
C LEU A 256 16.97 4.32 -9.19
N THR A 257 18.16 3.89 -9.61
CA THR A 257 18.46 3.52 -10.99
C THR A 257 19.04 2.11 -11.03
N PRO A 258 18.30 1.14 -11.63
CA PRO A 258 16.91 1.22 -12.08
C PRO A 258 15.89 1.25 -10.93
N ALA A 259 14.74 1.92 -11.14
CA ALA A 259 13.70 2.15 -10.13
C ALA A 259 13.17 0.85 -9.49
N TYR A 260 13.15 -0.25 -10.24
CA TYR A 260 12.60 -1.52 -9.77
C TYR A 260 13.40 -2.21 -8.67
N TYR A 261 14.59 -1.71 -8.31
CA TYR A 261 15.35 -2.22 -7.17
C TYR A 261 14.70 -1.93 -5.80
N GLU A 262 13.63 -1.13 -5.75
CA GLU A 262 12.89 -0.89 -4.50
C GLU A 262 12.22 -2.16 -3.95
N TYR A 263 11.54 -2.94 -4.81
CA TYR A 263 10.78 -4.12 -4.39
C TYR A 263 11.68 -5.23 -3.85
N PRO A 264 12.84 -5.55 -4.48
CA PRO A 264 13.85 -6.41 -3.88
C PRO A 264 14.33 -5.93 -2.50
N ALA A 265 14.42 -4.63 -2.26
CA ALA A 265 14.86 -4.08 -0.98
C ALA A 265 13.77 -4.21 0.12
N TYR A 266 12.50 -4.02 -0.24
CA TYR A 266 11.38 -4.31 0.66
C TYR A 266 11.26 -5.81 0.97
N ASN A 267 11.39 -6.66 -0.07
CA ASN A 267 11.41 -8.12 0.07
C ASN A 267 12.57 -8.59 0.98
N ALA A 268 13.76 -7.99 0.86
CA ALA A 268 14.90 -8.25 1.75
C ALA A 268 14.55 -8.00 3.22
N SER A 269 13.86 -6.89 3.49
CA SER A 269 13.44 -6.51 4.85
C SER A 269 12.48 -7.53 5.45
N VAL A 270 11.51 -8.01 4.67
CA VAL A 270 10.55 -9.05 5.12
C VAL A 270 11.22 -10.43 5.21
N SER A 271 12.12 -10.76 4.28
CA SER A 271 12.88 -12.01 4.32
C SER A 271 13.71 -12.12 5.60
N TYR A 272 14.35 -11.03 6.02
CA TYR A 272 15.05 -10.98 7.31
C TYR A 272 14.14 -11.32 8.50
N LEU A 273 12.91 -10.77 8.54
CA LEU A 273 11.96 -11.11 9.61
C LEU A 273 11.70 -12.62 9.65
N LEU A 274 11.46 -13.23 8.48
CA LEU A 274 11.25 -14.67 8.37
C LEU A 274 12.49 -15.47 8.82
N ASP A 275 13.70 -15.01 8.49
CA ASP A 275 14.96 -15.64 8.91
C ASP A 275 15.19 -15.56 10.43
N GLN A 276 14.64 -14.53 11.09
CA GLN A 276 14.59 -14.44 12.56
C GLN A 276 13.51 -15.34 13.19
N GLY A 277 12.77 -16.10 12.39
CA GLY A 277 11.75 -17.03 12.84
C GLY A 277 10.33 -16.46 12.93
N VAL A 278 10.11 -15.22 12.48
CA VAL A 278 8.76 -14.65 12.33
C VAL A 278 7.98 -15.53 11.35
N SER A 279 6.76 -15.93 11.71
CA SER A 279 5.95 -16.73 10.79
C SER A 279 5.18 -15.84 9.81
N VAL A 280 4.70 -16.42 8.71
CA VAL A 280 3.81 -15.70 7.78
C VAL A 280 2.53 -15.24 8.48
N VAL A 281 2.05 -15.98 9.48
CA VAL A 281 0.87 -15.60 10.27
C VAL A 281 1.15 -14.32 11.05
N ASP A 282 2.34 -14.18 11.63
CA ASP A 282 2.74 -12.99 12.38
C ASP A 282 2.89 -11.76 11.46
N LEU A 283 3.29 -11.95 10.20
CA LEU A 283 3.28 -10.86 9.22
C LEU A 283 1.87 -10.32 9.00
N TRP A 284 0.88 -11.20 8.89
CA TRP A 284 -0.52 -10.82 8.79
C TRP A 284 -1.08 -10.23 10.08
N GLU A 285 -0.60 -10.72 11.23
CA GLU A 285 -1.02 -10.24 12.55
C GLU A 285 -0.65 -8.78 12.80
N VAL A 286 0.42 -8.26 12.17
CA VAL A 286 0.73 -6.83 12.21
C VAL A 286 -0.43 -6.01 11.63
N PHE A 287 -0.96 -6.39 10.46
CA PHE A 287 -2.11 -5.71 9.85
C PHE A 287 -3.37 -5.81 10.70
N LYS A 288 -3.65 -6.99 11.26
CA LYS A 288 -4.78 -7.21 12.17
C LYS A 288 -4.66 -6.34 13.43
N THR A 289 -3.46 -6.25 13.98
CA THR A 289 -3.17 -5.44 15.17
C THR A 289 -3.35 -3.94 14.91
N ILE A 290 -3.05 -3.45 13.71
CA ILE A 290 -3.33 -2.04 13.33
C ILE A 290 -4.83 -1.74 13.49
N ASN A 291 -5.71 -2.63 13.00
CA ASN A 291 -7.15 -2.45 13.17
C ASN A 291 -7.59 -2.57 14.64
N VAL A 292 -6.99 -3.48 15.43
CA VAL A 292 -7.25 -3.54 16.88
C VAL A 292 -6.91 -2.20 17.56
N ILE A 293 -5.79 -1.57 17.20
CA ILE A 293 -5.41 -0.26 17.71
C ILE A 293 -6.41 0.82 17.25
N GLU A 294 -6.80 0.80 15.98
CA GLU A 294 -7.82 1.70 15.43
C GLU A 294 -9.16 1.60 16.19
N GLN A 295 -9.63 0.39 16.47
CA GLN A 295 -10.84 0.18 17.28
C GLN A 295 -10.67 0.68 18.73
N SER A 296 -9.47 0.56 19.30
CA SER A 296 -9.16 1.15 20.60
C SER A 296 -9.26 2.69 20.56
N CYS A 297 -8.70 3.33 19.53
CA CYS A 297 -8.80 4.78 19.35
C CYS A 297 -10.25 5.23 19.14
N ARG A 298 -11.07 4.42 18.43
CA ARG A 298 -12.53 4.64 18.30
C ARG A 298 -13.25 4.61 19.63
N ALA A 299 -12.93 3.65 20.50
CA ALA A 299 -13.53 3.55 21.82
C ALA A 299 -13.15 4.73 22.72
N ASP A 300 -11.89 5.17 22.69
CA ASP A 300 -11.42 6.36 23.41
C ASP A 300 -12.18 7.61 22.93
N HIS A 301 -12.30 7.77 21.61
CA HIS A 301 -13.03 8.88 21.00
C HIS A 301 -14.53 8.86 21.37
N GLN A 302 -15.18 7.70 21.29
CA GLN A 302 -16.60 7.57 21.66
C GLN A 302 -16.80 7.91 23.14
N THR A 303 -15.88 7.51 24.01
CA THR A 303 -15.91 7.87 25.43
C THR A 303 -15.83 9.39 25.62
N ALA A 304 -15.01 10.09 24.84
CA ALA A 304 -14.96 11.56 24.87
C ALA A 304 -16.30 12.19 24.45
N ILE A 305 -16.92 11.68 23.38
CA ILE A 305 -18.27 12.12 22.95
C ILE A 305 -19.29 11.89 24.07
N ASP A 306 -19.30 10.70 24.67
CA ASP A 306 -20.25 10.30 25.71
C ASP A 306 -20.10 11.15 26.98
N ASN A 307 -18.87 11.63 27.26
CA ASN A 307 -18.57 12.56 28.34
C ASN A 307 -18.94 14.02 28.02
N GLY A 308 -19.46 14.30 26.83
CA GLY A 308 -19.87 15.63 26.39
C GLY A 308 -18.70 16.51 25.94
N GLU A 309 -17.56 15.92 25.60
CA GLU A 309 -16.41 16.66 25.06
C GLU A 309 -16.69 17.11 23.63
N THR A 310 -16.19 18.31 23.26
CA THR A 310 -16.36 18.84 21.90
C THR A 310 -15.25 18.30 21.00
N VAL A 311 -15.52 17.17 20.37
CA VAL A 311 -14.61 16.49 19.45
C VAL A 311 -15.21 16.40 18.05
N VAL A 312 -14.36 16.29 17.02
CA VAL A 312 -14.82 16.06 15.65
C VAL A 312 -15.50 14.70 15.59
N ALA A 313 -16.71 14.59 15.04
CA ALA A 313 -17.44 13.32 14.99
C ALA A 313 -16.61 12.19 14.35
N ILE A 314 -16.75 10.98 14.89
CA ILE A 314 -16.20 9.75 14.32
C ILE A 314 -16.64 9.63 12.86
N ASN A 315 -15.68 9.45 11.96
CA ASN A 315 -15.98 8.97 10.62
C ASN A 315 -16.10 7.43 10.71
N ASP A 316 -17.17 6.87 10.14
CA ASP A 316 -17.36 5.42 10.13
C ASP A 316 -16.18 4.71 9.45
N LEU A 317 -15.51 5.37 8.50
CA LEU A 317 -14.36 4.84 7.76
C LEU A 317 -13.01 4.97 8.49
N TYR A 318 -12.82 6.00 9.32
CA TYR A 318 -11.61 6.15 10.16
C TYR A 318 -11.89 6.98 11.42
N THR A 319 -11.11 6.75 12.47
CA THR A 319 -11.00 7.65 13.61
C THR A 319 -9.55 8.01 13.83
N SER A 320 -9.28 9.32 13.94
CA SER A 320 -7.92 9.77 14.21
C SER A 320 -7.51 9.38 15.62
N CYS A 321 -6.57 8.45 15.75
CA CYS A 321 -5.79 8.33 16.98
C CYS A 321 -5.15 9.69 17.27
N THR A 322 -5.08 10.11 18.53
CA THR A 322 -4.44 11.36 18.86
C THR A 322 -3.48 11.24 20.02
N GLY A 323 -2.22 11.55 19.74
CA GLY A 323 -1.19 11.67 20.77
C GLY A 323 -1.22 12.99 21.54
N TYR A 324 -2.12 13.91 21.17
CA TYR A 324 -2.29 15.17 21.87
C TYR A 324 -3.27 14.99 23.03
N SER A 325 -2.80 15.25 24.24
CA SER A 325 -3.61 15.11 25.47
C SER A 325 -4.66 16.19 25.65
N ASP A 326 -4.65 17.24 24.83
CA ASP A 326 -5.59 18.35 24.87
C ASP A 326 -6.71 18.23 23.82
N VAL A 327 -6.66 17.22 22.95
CA VAL A 327 -7.75 16.92 22.01
C VAL A 327 -8.95 16.32 22.73
N TYR A 328 -8.70 15.46 23.73
CA TYR A 328 -9.73 14.98 24.66
C TYR A 328 -9.39 15.43 26.07
N ALA A 329 -10.37 15.85 26.86
CA ALA A 329 -10.23 16.08 28.29
C ALA A 329 -9.86 14.78 29.03
N SER A 330 -10.22 13.62 28.47
CA SER A 330 -9.78 12.29 28.92
C SER A 330 -8.30 11.99 28.63
N GLY A 331 -7.61 12.78 27.79
CA GLY A 331 -6.19 12.65 27.48
C GLY A 331 -5.91 12.15 26.06
N ALA A 332 -4.67 11.73 25.82
CA ALA A 332 -4.26 11.18 24.53
C ALA A 332 -4.81 9.75 24.36
N THR A 333 -5.01 9.30 23.13
CA THR A 333 -5.35 7.89 22.87
C THR A 333 -4.21 6.98 23.28
N THR A 334 -4.54 5.89 23.97
CA THR A 334 -3.53 4.93 24.42
C THR A 334 -3.87 3.52 24.02
N TRP A 335 -2.84 2.73 23.75
CA TRP A 335 -2.96 1.29 23.53
C TRP A 335 -1.78 0.58 24.18
N ASN A 336 -2.05 -0.44 24.99
CA ASN A 336 -1.03 -1.14 25.79
C ASN A 336 -0.10 -0.18 26.59
N GLY A 337 -0.67 0.92 27.12
CA GLY A 337 0.08 1.91 27.90
C GLY A 337 0.98 2.84 27.09
N GLN A 338 0.97 2.75 25.76
CA GLN A 338 1.69 3.66 24.86
C GLN A 338 0.73 4.71 24.29
N ILE A 339 1.24 5.93 24.10
CA ILE A 339 0.50 6.99 23.39
C ILE A 339 0.54 6.68 21.90
N ILE A 340 -0.62 6.59 21.28
CA ILE A 340 -0.77 6.31 19.85
C ILE A 340 -1.06 7.61 19.10
N SER A 341 -0.38 7.81 17.98
CA SER A 341 -0.60 8.92 17.05
C SER A 341 -1.05 8.38 15.68
N ASP A 342 -1.76 9.22 14.94
CA ASP A 342 -2.15 8.91 13.55
C ASP A 342 -1.05 9.28 12.55
N THR A 343 0.06 9.87 13.04
CA THR A 343 1.14 10.35 12.18
C THR A 343 2.11 9.21 11.87
N LEU A 344 2.16 8.79 10.61
CA LEU A 344 3.28 7.99 10.11
C LEU A 344 4.54 8.86 10.12
N GLN A 345 5.54 8.48 10.90
CA GLN A 345 6.76 9.28 11.01
C GLN A 345 7.60 9.10 9.74
N THR A 346 7.82 10.18 9.00
CA THR A 346 8.79 10.21 7.89
C THR A 346 10.17 10.52 8.45
N PRO A 347 11.21 9.76 8.09
CA PRO A 347 12.58 10.02 8.51
C PRO A 347 13.04 11.44 8.17
N GLY A 348 13.70 12.09 9.13
CA GLY A 348 14.15 13.48 8.99
C GLY A 348 13.03 14.53 9.18
N VAL A 349 11.77 14.12 9.33
CA VAL A 349 10.65 14.98 9.69
C VAL A 349 10.30 14.75 11.15
N SER A 350 10.38 15.81 11.97
CA SER A 350 9.91 15.72 13.35
C SER A 350 8.41 15.43 13.35
N SER A 351 7.98 14.38 14.06
CA SER A 351 6.55 14.16 14.28
C SER A 351 5.92 15.41 14.88
N SER A 352 4.85 15.89 14.26
CA SER A 352 4.07 17.01 14.81
C SER A 352 3.34 16.58 16.09
N GLN A 353 3.05 15.28 16.24
CA GLN A 353 2.22 14.73 17.30
C GLN A 353 3.04 13.81 18.26
N PRO A 354 2.84 13.90 19.58
CA PRO A 354 3.45 12.97 20.54
C PRO A 354 3.01 11.52 20.29
N GLY A 355 3.79 10.54 20.75
CA GLY A 355 3.46 9.12 20.63
C GLY A 355 4.04 8.42 19.39
N VAL A 356 3.66 7.16 19.20
CA VAL A 356 4.09 6.30 18.09
C VAL A 356 2.94 6.04 17.13
N SER A 357 3.24 5.81 15.85
CA SER A 357 2.21 5.48 14.86
C SER A 357 1.55 4.13 15.16
N LYS A 358 0.30 3.94 14.69
CA LYS A 358 -0.41 2.65 14.74
C LYS A 358 0.45 1.50 14.21
N PHE A 359 1.11 1.70 13.07
CA PHE A 359 2.01 0.72 12.47
C PHE A 359 3.16 0.34 13.40
N VAL A 360 3.88 1.32 13.95
CA VAL A 360 5.05 1.06 14.81
C VAL A 360 4.63 0.33 16.09
N ALA A 361 3.49 0.72 16.69
CA ALA A 361 2.94 0.03 17.85
C ALA A 361 2.54 -1.44 17.53
N ALA A 362 1.83 -1.66 16.41
CA ALA A 362 1.45 -2.99 15.96
C ALA A 362 2.64 -3.88 15.64
N PHE A 363 3.60 -3.34 14.88
CA PHE A 363 4.84 -4.03 14.52
C PHE A 363 5.59 -4.44 15.78
N ASN A 364 5.86 -3.51 16.70
CA ASN A 364 6.56 -3.83 17.95
C ASN A 364 5.81 -4.87 18.79
N TYR A 365 4.48 -4.78 18.87
CA TYR A 365 3.68 -5.73 19.64
C TYR A 365 3.87 -7.17 19.16
N VAL A 366 3.78 -7.39 17.84
CA VAL A 366 3.93 -8.73 17.25
C VAL A 366 5.39 -9.19 17.27
N MET A 367 6.31 -8.30 16.89
CA MET A 367 7.71 -8.64 16.63
C MET A 367 8.56 -8.76 17.89
N ASN A 368 8.11 -8.21 19.03
CA ASN A 368 8.87 -8.22 20.28
C ASN A 368 9.16 -9.64 20.80
N SER A 369 8.31 -10.63 20.49
CA SER A 369 8.56 -12.03 20.84
C SER A 369 9.79 -12.65 20.15
N TYR A 370 10.23 -12.03 19.05
CA TYR A 370 11.43 -12.38 18.29
C TYR A 370 12.64 -11.51 18.66
N GLY A 371 12.50 -10.60 19.63
CA GLY A 371 13.54 -9.63 19.99
C GLY A 371 13.76 -8.54 18.94
N ILE A 372 12.79 -8.33 18.04
CA ILE A 372 12.86 -7.33 16.97
C ILE A 372 11.98 -6.13 17.36
N SER A 373 12.54 -4.93 17.25
CA SER A 373 11.78 -3.68 17.32
C SER A 373 11.84 -2.93 15.99
N TYR A 374 10.88 -2.06 15.73
CA TYR A 374 10.90 -1.20 14.56
C TYR A 374 12.18 -0.35 14.51
N GLU A 375 12.59 0.22 15.65
CA GLU A 375 13.83 1.00 15.75
C GLU A 375 15.07 0.18 15.35
N SER A 376 15.13 -1.10 15.74
CA SER A 376 16.27 -1.99 15.43
C SER A 376 16.45 -2.32 13.95
N ILE A 377 15.38 -2.20 13.16
CA ILE A 377 15.42 -2.43 11.71
C ILE A 377 15.41 -1.13 10.90
N ASP A 378 15.08 0.00 11.51
CA ASP A 378 14.95 1.29 10.83
C ASP A 378 16.30 1.98 10.54
N SER A 379 17.32 1.67 11.33
CA SER A 379 18.66 2.25 11.17
C SER A 379 19.43 1.59 10.02
N ILE A 380 19.98 2.36 9.08
CA ILE A 380 20.80 1.82 7.97
C ILE A 380 21.94 0.95 8.48
N SER A 381 22.66 1.40 9.51
CA SER A 381 23.80 0.65 10.02
C SER A 381 23.37 -0.65 10.71
N GLU A 382 22.24 -0.63 11.43
CA GLU A 382 21.71 -1.82 12.09
C GLU A 382 21.07 -2.77 11.05
N PHE A 383 20.30 -2.24 10.12
CA PHE A 383 19.77 -2.98 8.97
C PHE A 383 20.88 -3.66 8.17
N GLN A 384 21.96 -2.95 7.83
CA GLN A 384 23.11 -3.54 7.14
C GLN A 384 23.82 -4.59 8.02
N ALA A 385 24.03 -4.28 9.31
CA ALA A 385 24.69 -5.20 10.22
C ALA A 385 23.85 -6.45 10.54
N THR A 386 22.52 -6.41 10.35
CA THR A 386 21.61 -7.46 10.82
C THR A 386 20.94 -8.21 9.67
N VAL A 387 20.60 -7.53 8.58
CA VAL A 387 20.06 -8.14 7.35
C VAL A 387 21.19 -8.65 6.47
N MET A 388 22.20 -7.83 6.14
CA MET A 388 23.23 -8.23 5.18
C MET A 388 24.30 -9.17 5.76
N SER A 389 24.51 -9.21 7.08
CA SER A 389 25.49 -10.12 7.68
C SER A 389 25.01 -11.58 7.75
N ASN A 390 23.69 -11.77 7.63
CA ASN A 390 23.02 -13.08 7.65
C ASN A 390 22.65 -13.58 6.23
N MET A 391 23.00 -12.80 5.19
CA MET A 391 23.00 -13.21 3.77
C MET A 391 24.34 -13.78 3.36
#